data_AF-A0A2G2PVA3-F1
#
_entry.id   AF-A0A2G2PVA3-F1
#
_cell.length_a   1.000
_cell.length_b   1.000
_cell.length_c   1.000
_cell.angle_alpha   90.00
_cell.angle_beta   90.00
_cell.angle_gamma   90.00
#
_symmetry.space_group_name_H-M   'P 1'
#
loop_
_entity.id
_entity.type
_entity.pdbx_description
1 polymer ?
#
loop_
_entity_poly.entity_id
_entity_poly.type
_entity_poly.pdbx_seq_one_letter_code
_entity_poly.pdbx_strand_id
1 'polypeptide(L)'
;MKKVNYRNLSSQLSLLLLAILLAFSTTTFAQDGDPVAGEAIFKSNCAACHKLDKKGVGPALRGVADKYEKEWMYQWIKNSQGLIRSGDSKAVALFAENNNSIMTSFPALSNEDIDNILAYSSQPKPAPKVAEVVATTESSDDGTMQNIILGGLVLVFVLLVIMFYLVSKTLQRLSDANNEEGIVREAKLPLWKAFAQNQFLMLVSSILLLLVSGYFVYGYFMQVGVDQGYAPVQPIHFSHKIHAGDNKIDCQYCHSSARKSKTSGIPPLNVCMNCHKNISEYEGVQDLANGYTTEFYNEQIAKLYDAVGWDAENMNYTGEVKPVKWIRVHNLPDFVYYNHSQHVDVAGQECQKCHGPVEEMEVVEQYAQLTMRWCIDCHKATNVDAENNEYYEKIHEEFSKKYNVDKLTIAQLGGLECGKCHY
;
A
#
# COMPACT_ATOMS: atom_id res chain seq x y z
N MET A 1 -86.58 -13.64 23.30
CA MET A 1 -85.20 -13.27 22.88
C MET A 1 -84.80 -14.20 21.73
N LYS A 2 -84.53 -13.66 20.54
CA LYS A 2 -84.20 -14.44 19.32
C LYS A 2 -82.86 -15.17 19.50
N LYS A 3 -82.84 -16.51 19.37
CA LYS A 3 -81.60 -17.30 19.27
C LYS A 3 -81.05 -17.21 17.84
N VAL A 4 -79.78 -16.83 17.70
CA VAL A 4 -79.08 -16.74 16.42
C VAL A 4 -78.40 -18.08 16.13
N ASN A 5 -78.62 -18.62 14.92
CA ASN A 5 -77.98 -19.84 14.42
C ASN A 5 -76.60 -19.49 13.82
N TYR A 6 -75.51 -19.88 14.49
CA TYR A 6 -74.18 -19.95 13.88
C TYR A 6 -73.75 -21.41 13.83
N ARG A 7 -74.04 -22.10 12.72
CA ARG A 7 -73.74 -23.53 12.57
C ARG A 7 -72.63 -23.86 11.55
N ASN A 8 -72.09 -22.88 10.82
CA ASN A 8 -71.12 -23.11 9.73
C ASN A 8 -69.80 -22.30 9.84
N LEU A 9 -69.54 -21.60 10.95
CA LEU A 9 -68.36 -20.72 11.04
C LEU A 9 -67.03 -21.49 11.15
N SER A 10 -67.01 -22.69 11.73
CA SER A 10 -65.77 -23.45 11.95
C SER A 10 -65.21 -24.12 10.69
N SER A 11 -66.05 -24.51 9.72
CA SER A 11 -65.57 -25.16 8.50
C SER A 11 -65.02 -24.16 7.48
N GLN A 12 -65.59 -22.94 7.41
CA GLN A 12 -65.07 -21.88 6.54
C GLN A 12 -63.74 -21.31 7.04
N LEU A 13 -63.54 -21.20 8.36
CA LEU A 13 -62.26 -20.78 8.92
C LEU A 13 -61.14 -21.80 8.64
N SER A 14 -61.46 -23.10 8.69
CA SER A 14 -60.48 -24.17 8.47
C SER A 14 -60.01 -24.25 7.01
N LEU A 15 -60.91 -24.02 6.05
CA LEU A 15 -60.57 -23.93 4.63
C LEU A 15 -59.73 -22.69 4.30
N LEU A 16 -60.01 -21.56 4.96
CA LEU A 16 -59.26 -20.32 4.77
C LEU A 16 -57.86 -20.40 5.39
N LEU A 17 -57.71 -21.07 6.54
CA LEU A 17 -56.40 -21.37 7.14
C LEU A 17 -55.57 -22.32 6.29
N LEU A 18 -56.18 -23.34 5.67
CA LEU A 18 -55.49 -24.25 4.76
C LEU A 18 -55.02 -23.53 3.48
N ALA A 19 -55.83 -22.62 2.94
CA ALA A 19 -55.48 -21.81 1.78
C ALA A 19 -54.34 -20.82 2.08
N ILE A 20 -54.31 -20.23 3.29
CA ILE A 20 -53.22 -19.35 3.72
C ILE A 20 -51.92 -20.14 3.97
N LEU A 21 -52.00 -21.35 4.51
CA LEU A 21 -50.86 -22.27 4.65
C LEU A 21 -50.26 -22.69 3.30
N LEU A 22 -51.11 -22.93 2.30
CA LEU A 22 -50.66 -23.24 0.92
C LEU A 22 -50.09 -22.01 0.21
N ALA A 23 -50.60 -20.79 0.50
CA ALA A 23 -50.08 -19.55 -0.07
C ALA A 23 -48.72 -19.09 0.52
N PHE A 24 -48.34 -19.60 1.69
CA PHE A 24 -47.04 -19.36 2.34
C PHE A 24 -46.02 -20.48 2.11
N SER A 25 -46.27 -21.39 1.17
CA SER A 25 -45.26 -22.35 0.72
C SER A 25 -44.22 -21.61 -0.12
N THR A 26 -43.22 -21.02 0.54
CA THR A 26 -42.01 -20.55 -0.13
C THR A 26 -41.42 -21.73 -0.87
N THR A 27 -41.36 -21.64 -2.20
CA THR A 27 -40.54 -22.53 -3.03
C THR A 27 -39.08 -22.30 -2.65
N THR A 28 -38.62 -23.02 -1.64
CA THR A 28 -37.18 -23.24 -1.43
C THR A 28 -36.71 -24.04 -2.64
N PHE A 29 -36.05 -23.37 -3.58
CA PHE A 29 -35.14 -24.07 -4.46
C PHE A 29 -34.11 -24.70 -3.54
N ALA A 30 -34.19 -26.02 -3.37
CA ALA A 30 -33.10 -26.80 -2.80
C ALA A 30 -31.91 -26.57 -3.74
N GLN A 31 -31.00 -25.68 -3.35
CA GLN A 31 -29.64 -25.75 -3.87
C GLN A 31 -29.08 -27.02 -3.25
N ASP A 32 -28.92 -28.05 -4.07
CA ASP A 32 -28.22 -29.28 -3.69
C ASP A 32 -26.77 -28.90 -3.36
N GLY A 33 -26.50 -28.59 -2.09
CA GLY A 33 -25.16 -28.31 -1.56
C GLY A 33 -25.05 -27.03 -0.74
N ASP A 34 -24.12 -27.02 0.22
CA ASP A 34 -23.70 -25.87 1.02
C ASP A 34 -22.53 -25.13 0.31
N PRO A 35 -22.77 -23.92 -0.22
CA PRO A 35 -21.72 -23.15 -0.89
C PRO A 35 -20.54 -22.76 0.01
N VAL A 36 -20.76 -22.61 1.32
CA VAL A 36 -19.70 -22.22 2.27
C VAL A 36 -18.75 -23.38 2.49
N ALA A 37 -19.29 -24.58 2.70
CA ALA A 37 -18.50 -25.81 2.73
C ALA A 37 -17.78 -26.05 1.39
N GLY A 38 -18.48 -25.79 0.28
CA GLY A 38 -17.95 -25.90 -1.08
C GLY A 38 -16.75 -25.00 -1.35
N GLU A 39 -16.80 -23.75 -0.87
CA GLU A 39 -15.70 -22.80 -1.00
C GLU A 39 -14.40 -23.32 -0.35
N ALA A 40 -14.51 -23.90 0.85
CA ALA A 40 -13.35 -24.43 1.57
C ALA A 40 -12.70 -25.61 0.83
N ILE A 41 -13.51 -26.52 0.29
CA ILE A 41 -13.04 -27.68 -0.48
C ILE A 41 -12.43 -27.21 -1.80
N PHE A 42 -13.08 -26.25 -2.49
CA PHE A 42 -12.59 -25.68 -3.73
C PHE A 42 -11.23 -25.02 -3.57
N LYS A 43 -11.06 -24.18 -2.53
CA LYS A 43 -9.78 -23.50 -2.24
C LYS A 43 -8.65 -24.50 -1.97
N SER A 44 -8.97 -25.62 -1.31
CA SER A 44 -7.99 -26.62 -0.93
C SER A 44 -7.58 -27.55 -2.08
N ASN A 45 -8.50 -27.86 -3.00
CA ASN A 45 -8.32 -28.94 -3.98
C ASN A 45 -8.37 -28.49 -5.45
N CYS A 46 -9.09 -27.41 -5.76
CA CYS A 46 -9.46 -27.06 -7.14
C CYS A 46 -8.84 -25.73 -7.61
N ALA A 47 -8.70 -24.75 -6.69
CA ALA A 47 -8.32 -23.36 -7.01
C ALA A 47 -6.92 -23.19 -7.63
N ALA A 48 -6.06 -24.21 -7.50
CA ALA A 48 -4.75 -24.25 -8.13
C ALA A 48 -4.83 -24.37 -9.67
N CYS A 49 -5.87 -25.05 -10.19
CA CYS A 49 -6.02 -25.30 -11.62
C CYS A 49 -7.25 -24.59 -12.23
N HIS A 50 -8.32 -24.43 -11.45
CA HIS A 50 -9.57 -23.84 -11.91
C HIS A 50 -9.82 -22.46 -11.32
N LYS A 51 -10.33 -21.55 -12.16
CA LYS A 51 -10.93 -20.29 -11.72
C LYS A 51 -12.43 -20.33 -11.97
N LEU A 52 -13.18 -19.46 -11.30
CA LEU A 52 -14.63 -19.41 -11.48
C LEU A 52 -14.98 -18.76 -12.83
N ASP A 53 -14.40 -17.59 -13.13
CA ASP A 53 -14.84 -16.76 -14.26
C ASP A 53 -13.98 -16.88 -15.53
N LYS A 54 -12.76 -17.40 -15.42
CA LYS A 54 -11.78 -17.42 -16.51
C LYS A 54 -11.13 -18.79 -16.66
N LYS A 55 -10.59 -19.05 -17.86
CA LYS A 55 -9.78 -20.24 -18.11
C LYS A 55 -8.45 -20.11 -17.36
N GLY A 56 -8.05 -21.18 -16.69
CA GLY A 56 -6.72 -21.34 -16.10
C GLY A 56 -6.04 -22.56 -16.73
N VAL A 57 -5.43 -23.41 -15.91
CA VAL A 57 -4.99 -24.74 -16.35
C VAL A 57 -6.19 -25.58 -16.78
N GLY A 58 -7.28 -25.49 -16.02
CA GLY A 58 -8.58 -26.06 -16.36
C GLY A 58 -9.60 -24.99 -16.81
N PRO A 59 -10.77 -25.41 -17.30
CA PRO A 59 -11.85 -24.52 -17.71
C PRO A 59 -12.41 -23.71 -16.52
N ALA A 60 -13.06 -22.59 -16.85
CA ALA A 60 -13.83 -21.79 -15.92
C ALA A 60 -15.02 -22.60 -15.36
N LEU A 61 -15.20 -22.57 -14.03
CA LEU A 61 -16.20 -23.41 -13.36
C LEU A 61 -17.51 -22.70 -13.01
N ARG A 62 -17.64 -21.39 -13.24
CA ARG A 62 -18.89 -20.70 -12.94
C ARG A 62 -20.04 -21.24 -13.80
N GLY A 63 -21.10 -21.69 -13.14
CA GLY A 63 -22.27 -22.29 -13.79
C GLY A 63 -21.97 -23.62 -14.50
N VAL A 64 -20.90 -24.34 -14.10
CA VAL A 64 -20.58 -25.65 -14.71
C VAL A 64 -21.65 -26.70 -14.45
N ALA A 65 -22.39 -26.56 -13.34
CA ALA A 65 -23.49 -27.45 -12.97
C ALA A 65 -24.63 -27.46 -14.00
N ASP A 66 -24.80 -26.39 -14.78
CA ASP A 66 -25.82 -26.30 -15.82
C ASP A 66 -25.36 -26.92 -17.16
N LYS A 67 -24.04 -27.16 -17.32
CA LYS A 67 -23.44 -27.65 -18.57
C LYS A 67 -23.37 -29.16 -18.65
N TYR A 68 -23.23 -29.84 -17.51
CA TYR A 68 -23.04 -31.28 -17.43
C TYR A 68 -24.02 -31.92 -16.45
N GLU A 69 -24.40 -33.17 -16.72
CA GLU A 69 -25.25 -33.91 -15.80
C GLU A 69 -24.52 -34.22 -14.49
N LYS A 70 -25.26 -34.15 -13.38
CA LYS A 70 -24.75 -34.33 -12.01
C LYS A 70 -23.96 -35.64 -11.84
N GLU A 71 -24.53 -36.74 -12.32
CA GLU A 71 -23.89 -38.07 -12.27
C GLU A 71 -22.58 -38.14 -13.07
N TRP A 72 -22.52 -37.45 -14.22
CA TRP A 72 -21.29 -37.38 -15.02
C TRP A 72 -20.20 -36.59 -14.28
N MET A 73 -20.57 -35.48 -13.62
CA MET A 73 -19.63 -34.69 -12.84
C MET A 73 -19.04 -35.48 -11.66
N TYR A 74 -19.83 -36.34 -11.00
CA TYR A 74 -19.31 -37.23 -9.96
C TYR A 74 -18.22 -38.17 -10.50
N GLN A 75 -18.48 -38.81 -11.64
CA GLN A 75 -17.52 -39.72 -12.27
C GLN A 75 -16.26 -38.97 -12.75
N TRP A 76 -16.43 -37.77 -13.32
CA TRP A 76 -15.35 -36.93 -13.80
C TRP A 76 -14.43 -36.44 -12.68
N ILE A 77 -14.99 -35.90 -11.60
CA ILE A 77 -14.19 -35.36 -10.49
C ILE A 77 -13.47 -36.49 -9.74
N LYS A 78 -14.11 -37.66 -9.59
CA LYS A 78 -13.52 -38.81 -8.92
C LYS A 78 -12.47 -39.53 -9.75
N ASN A 79 -12.63 -39.61 -11.08
CA ASN A 79 -11.73 -40.33 -11.97
C ASN A 79 -11.81 -39.87 -13.45
N SER A 80 -11.33 -38.66 -13.74
CA SER A 80 -11.31 -38.07 -15.09
C SER A 80 -10.58 -38.95 -16.11
N GLN A 81 -9.44 -39.53 -15.72
CA GLN A 81 -8.62 -40.38 -16.60
C GLN A 81 -9.33 -41.70 -16.96
N GLY A 82 -10.18 -42.22 -16.07
CA GLY A 82 -11.03 -43.38 -16.34
C GLY A 82 -12.01 -43.11 -17.48
N LEU A 83 -12.70 -41.96 -17.45
CA LEU A 83 -13.66 -41.55 -18.50
C LEU A 83 -12.98 -41.26 -19.84
N ILE A 84 -11.79 -40.65 -19.83
CA ILE A 84 -11.01 -40.41 -21.05
C ILE A 84 -10.63 -41.75 -21.69
N ARG A 85 -10.15 -42.72 -20.90
CA ARG A 85 -9.77 -44.05 -21.41
C ARG A 85 -10.96 -44.90 -21.87
N SER A 86 -12.13 -44.72 -21.28
CA SER A 86 -13.35 -45.39 -21.75
C SER A 86 -13.86 -44.84 -23.08
N GLY A 87 -13.27 -43.76 -23.59
CA GLY A 87 -13.65 -43.14 -24.85
C GLY A 87 -14.93 -42.29 -24.75
N ASP A 88 -15.25 -41.77 -23.56
CA ASP A 88 -16.36 -40.83 -23.43
C ASP A 88 -16.07 -39.57 -24.27
N SER A 89 -16.97 -39.25 -25.20
CA SER A 89 -16.73 -38.21 -26.19
C SER A 89 -16.61 -36.82 -25.58
N LYS A 90 -17.34 -36.54 -24.48
CA LYS A 90 -17.26 -35.25 -23.76
C LYS A 90 -15.93 -35.12 -23.03
N ALA A 91 -15.52 -36.18 -22.33
CA ALA A 91 -14.24 -36.28 -21.62
C ALA A 91 -13.03 -36.07 -22.54
N VAL A 92 -13.02 -36.74 -23.70
CA VAL A 92 -11.91 -36.66 -24.67
C VAL A 92 -11.83 -35.27 -25.29
N ALA A 93 -12.97 -34.68 -25.69
CA ALA A 93 -13.01 -33.32 -26.23
C ALA A 93 -12.51 -32.29 -25.20
N LEU A 94 -13.02 -32.37 -23.96
CA LEU A 94 -12.64 -31.46 -22.88
C LEU A 94 -11.14 -31.56 -22.56
N PHE A 95 -10.56 -32.77 -22.60
CA PHE A 95 -9.13 -32.97 -22.38
C PHE A 95 -8.28 -32.32 -23.48
N ALA A 96 -8.67 -32.47 -24.75
CA ALA A 96 -7.98 -31.87 -25.88
C ALA A 96 -8.03 -30.33 -25.86
N GLU A 97 -9.19 -29.74 -25.52
CA GLU A 97 -9.40 -28.29 -25.44
C GLU A 97 -8.59 -27.60 -24.32
N ASN A 98 -8.13 -28.37 -23.33
CA ASN A 98 -7.36 -27.89 -22.18
C ASN A 98 -5.91 -28.38 -22.21
N ASN A 99 -5.31 -28.40 -23.41
CA ASN A 99 -3.90 -28.71 -23.64
C ASN A 99 -3.47 -30.11 -23.17
N ASN A 100 -4.39 -31.08 -23.14
CA ASN A 100 -4.16 -32.41 -22.59
C ASN A 100 -3.63 -32.39 -21.14
N SER A 101 -4.03 -31.37 -20.37
CA SER A 101 -3.63 -31.21 -18.98
C SER A 101 -4.34 -32.26 -18.11
N ILE A 102 -3.57 -33.04 -17.36
CA ILE A 102 -4.13 -34.09 -16.49
C ILE A 102 -4.78 -33.43 -15.28
N MET A 103 -6.10 -33.59 -15.16
CA MET A 103 -6.82 -33.26 -13.94
C MET A 103 -6.61 -34.37 -12.90
N THR A 104 -6.08 -34.01 -11.73
CA THR A 104 -5.95 -34.92 -10.58
C THR A 104 -7.32 -35.53 -10.24
N SER A 105 -7.32 -36.84 -9.96
CA SER A 105 -8.54 -37.56 -9.57
C SER A 105 -8.77 -37.43 -8.07
N PHE A 106 -10.01 -37.19 -7.66
CA PHE A 106 -10.40 -37.00 -6.26
C PHE A 106 -11.34 -38.11 -5.77
N PRO A 107 -10.88 -39.37 -5.66
CA PRO A 107 -11.73 -40.50 -5.25
C PRO A 107 -12.21 -40.39 -3.80
N ALA A 108 -11.55 -39.57 -2.98
CA ALA A 108 -11.88 -39.36 -1.57
C ALA A 108 -13.05 -38.36 -1.36
N LEU A 109 -13.42 -37.56 -2.36
CA LEU A 109 -14.55 -36.64 -2.23
C LEU A 109 -15.87 -37.41 -2.32
N SER A 110 -16.78 -37.19 -1.37
CA SER A 110 -18.13 -37.73 -1.42
C SER A 110 -18.98 -37.02 -2.51
N ASN A 111 -20.15 -37.56 -2.84
CA ASN A 111 -21.06 -36.87 -3.75
C ASN A 111 -21.55 -35.54 -3.15
N GLU A 112 -21.75 -35.50 -1.82
CA GLU A 112 -22.13 -34.29 -1.11
C GLU A 112 -21.03 -33.22 -1.15
N ASP A 113 -19.75 -33.61 -1.02
CA ASP A 113 -18.63 -32.68 -1.19
C ASP A 113 -18.60 -32.06 -2.59
N ILE A 114 -18.89 -32.87 -3.61
CA ILE A 114 -18.97 -32.42 -5.00
C ILE A 114 -20.16 -31.47 -5.18
N ASP A 115 -21.32 -31.78 -4.60
CA ASP A 115 -22.49 -30.91 -4.61
C ASP A 115 -22.20 -29.56 -3.97
N ASN A 116 -21.51 -29.55 -2.83
CA ASN A 116 -21.07 -28.33 -2.16
C ASN A 116 -20.15 -27.50 -3.09
N ILE A 117 -19.16 -28.12 -3.75
CA ILE A 117 -18.28 -27.42 -4.72
C ILE A 117 -19.09 -26.83 -5.88
N LEU A 118 -20.05 -27.59 -6.43
CA LEU A 118 -20.88 -27.14 -7.54
C LEU A 118 -21.78 -25.98 -7.11
N ALA A 119 -22.40 -26.05 -5.93
CA ALA A 119 -23.21 -24.99 -5.34
C ALA A 119 -22.39 -23.70 -5.15
N TYR A 120 -21.14 -23.80 -4.70
CA TYR A 120 -20.20 -22.67 -4.63
C TYR A 120 -19.90 -22.09 -6.02
N SER A 121 -19.58 -22.94 -7.00
CA SER A 121 -19.25 -22.49 -8.35
C SER A 121 -20.42 -21.82 -9.08
N SER A 122 -21.66 -22.14 -8.71
CA SER A 122 -22.88 -21.58 -9.30
C SER A 122 -23.31 -20.25 -8.66
N GLN A 123 -22.63 -19.78 -7.60
CA GLN A 123 -22.93 -18.47 -7.03
C GLN A 123 -22.67 -17.33 -8.05
N PRO A 124 -23.41 -16.21 -7.97
CA PRO A 124 -23.11 -15.03 -8.79
C PRO A 124 -21.74 -14.43 -8.45
N LYS A 125 -21.12 -13.71 -9.40
CA LYS A 125 -19.82 -13.07 -9.17
C LYS A 125 -19.97 -12.02 -8.04
N PRO A 126 -19.16 -12.11 -6.96
CA PRO A 126 -19.21 -11.12 -5.87
C PRO A 126 -18.93 -9.71 -6.39
N ALA A 127 -19.60 -8.71 -5.81
CA ALA A 127 -19.31 -7.32 -6.13
C ALA A 127 -17.89 -6.93 -5.68
N PRO A 128 -17.18 -6.06 -6.43
CA PRO A 128 -15.86 -5.58 -6.05
C PRO A 128 -15.85 -4.90 -4.67
N LYS A 129 -14.79 -5.13 -3.89
CA LYS A 129 -14.61 -4.49 -2.58
C LYS A 129 -14.10 -3.06 -2.77
N VAL A 130 -14.79 -2.09 -2.19
CA VAL A 130 -14.39 -0.67 -2.19
C VAL A 130 -13.80 -0.34 -0.83
N ALA A 131 -12.69 0.38 -0.79
CA ALA A 131 -12.15 0.89 0.47
C ALA A 131 -13.22 1.75 1.14
N GLU A 132 -13.60 1.40 2.38
CA GLU A 132 -14.27 2.38 3.22
C GLU A 132 -13.30 3.55 3.37
N VAL A 133 -13.74 4.73 2.95
CA VAL A 133 -13.06 5.98 3.26
C VAL A 133 -13.19 6.16 4.77
N VAL A 134 -12.33 5.48 5.52
CA VAL A 134 -12.06 5.87 6.89
C VAL A 134 -11.38 7.21 6.73
N ALA A 135 -12.14 8.27 6.98
CA ALA A 135 -11.56 9.56 7.29
C ALA A 135 -10.76 9.37 8.58
N THR A 136 -9.55 8.83 8.46
CA THR A 136 -8.50 9.08 9.42
C THR A 136 -8.27 10.58 9.30
N THR A 137 -8.96 11.34 10.16
CA THR A 137 -8.40 12.58 10.69
C THR A 137 -7.04 12.18 11.25
N GLU A 138 -6.01 12.24 10.40
CA GLU A 138 -4.65 12.38 10.88
C GLU A 138 -4.65 13.67 11.67
N SER A 139 -4.85 13.54 12.97
CA SER A 139 -4.41 14.54 13.92
C SER A 139 -2.88 14.51 13.85
N SER A 140 -2.33 15.19 12.84
CA SER A 140 -1.03 15.80 12.91
C SER A 140 -1.08 16.78 14.09
N ASP A 141 -0.78 16.24 15.27
CA ASP A 141 -0.81 16.93 16.56
C ASP A 141 0.14 18.14 16.55
N ASP A 142 1.19 18.08 15.72
CA ASP A 142 2.13 19.18 15.52
C ASP A 142 1.48 20.41 14.83
N GLY A 143 0.64 20.17 13.80
CA GLY A 143 -0.04 21.24 13.08
C GLY A 143 -1.19 21.87 13.88
N THR A 144 -1.88 21.09 14.71
CA THR A 144 -3.02 21.57 15.50
C THR A 144 -2.53 22.41 16.68
N MET A 145 -1.46 21.99 17.35
CA MET A 145 -0.81 22.78 18.39
C MET A 145 -0.23 24.07 17.81
N GLN A 146 0.46 24.00 16.66
CA GLN A 146 1.01 25.18 16.00
C GLN A 146 -0.09 26.17 15.55
N ASN A 147 -1.22 25.69 15.03
CA ASN A 147 -2.35 26.53 14.63
C ASN A 147 -3.09 27.16 15.82
N ILE A 148 -3.21 26.46 16.95
CA ILE A 148 -3.78 27.00 18.19
C ILE A 148 -2.85 28.05 18.80
N ILE A 149 -1.54 27.80 18.83
CA ILE A 149 -0.54 28.78 19.29
C ILE A 149 -0.56 30.02 18.39
N LEU A 150 -0.62 29.83 17.07
CA LEU A 150 -0.70 30.93 16.12
C LEU A 150 -2.01 31.73 16.27
N GLY A 151 -3.14 31.04 16.44
CA GLY A 151 -4.44 31.67 16.71
C GLY A 151 -4.45 32.46 18.03
N GLY A 152 -3.84 31.92 19.09
CA GLY A 152 -3.66 32.60 20.36
C GLY A 152 -2.79 33.85 20.26
N LEU A 153 -1.67 33.77 19.52
CA LEU A 153 -0.79 34.91 19.26
C LEU A 153 -1.50 36.01 18.47
N VAL A 154 -2.28 35.64 17.45
CA VAL A 154 -3.07 36.60 16.66
C VAL A 154 -4.13 37.28 17.53
N LEU A 155 -4.81 36.54 18.41
CA LEU A 155 -5.79 37.10 19.34
C LEU A 155 -5.16 38.10 20.32
N VAL A 156 -4.02 37.74 20.91
CA VAL A 156 -3.28 38.65 21.79
C VAL A 156 -2.83 39.90 21.03
N PHE A 157 -2.35 39.75 19.79
CA PHE A 157 -1.95 40.89 18.96
C PHE A 157 -3.13 41.81 18.66
N VAL A 158 -4.30 41.26 18.32
CA VAL A 158 -5.53 42.04 18.10
C VAL A 158 -5.97 42.77 19.37
N LEU A 159 -5.92 42.11 20.53
CA LEU A 159 -6.26 42.73 21.81
C LEU A 159 -5.29 43.87 22.16
N LEU A 160 -3.99 43.69 21.90
CA LEU A 160 -2.99 44.75 22.08
C LEU A 160 -3.23 45.93 21.15
N VAL A 161 -3.56 45.71 19.88
CA VAL A 161 -3.90 46.77 18.93
C VAL A 161 -5.15 47.53 19.37
N ILE A 162 -6.19 46.83 19.80
CA ILE A 162 -7.43 47.45 20.32
C ILE A 162 -7.13 48.26 21.58
N MET A 163 -6.37 47.71 22.53
CA MET A 163 -5.97 48.41 23.74
C MET A 163 -5.17 49.67 23.40
N PHE A 164 -4.17 49.58 22.52
CA PHE A 164 -3.35 50.72 22.11
C PHE A 164 -4.18 51.81 21.42
N TYR A 165 -5.16 51.41 20.61
CA TYR A 165 -6.11 52.32 19.98
C TYR A 165 -7.00 53.02 21.01
N LEU A 166 -7.56 52.28 21.98
CA LEU A 166 -8.40 52.84 23.04
C LEU A 166 -7.61 53.79 23.95
N VAL A 167 -6.38 53.44 24.32
CA VAL A 167 -5.47 54.30 25.10
C VAL A 167 -5.16 55.57 24.31
N SER A 168 -4.77 55.45 23.04
CA SER A 168 -4.47 56.60 22.17
C SER A 168 -5.67 57.54 22.02
N LYS A 169 -6.88 56.98 21.85
CA LYS A 169 -8.12 57.75 21.76
C LYS A 169 -8.48 58.43 23.07
N THR A 170 -8.18 57.81 24.20
CA THR A 170 -8.43 58.37 25.54
C THR A 170 -7.46 59.51 25.85
N LEU A 171 -6.17 59.33 25.54
CA LEU A 171 -5.16 60.39 25.65
C LEU A 171 -5.51 61.61 24.77
N GLN A 172 -6.03 61.39 23.56
CA GLN A 172 -6.52 62.49 22.72
C GLN A 172 -7.70 63.23 23.35
N ARG A 173 -8.69 62.52 23.87
CA ARG A 173 -9.85 63.13 24.54
C ARG A 173 -9.47 63.94 25.78
N LEU A 174 -8.49 63.46 26.56
CA LEU A 174 -7.98 64.16 27.74
C LEU A 174 -7.14 65.39 27.36
N SER A 175 -6.35 65.30 26.28
CA SER A 175 -5.62 66.43 25.71
C SER A 175 -6.56 67.54 25.21
N ASP A 176 -7.64 67.16 24.51
CA ASP A 176 -8.59 68.13 23.94
C ASP A 176 -9.45 68.80 25.05
N ALA A 177 -9.60 68.17 26.22
CA ALA A 177 -10.38 68.68 27.36
C ALA A 177 -9.59 69.67 28.25
N ASN A 178 -8.26 69.60 28.27
CA ASN A 178 -7.38 70.37 29.17
C ASN A 178 -6.68 71.55 28.47
N ASN A 179 -7.34 72.22 27.51
CA ASN A 179 -6.75 73.30 26.69
C ASN A 179 -6.01 74.39 27.51
N GLU A 180 -4.69 74.25 27.61
CA GLU A 180 -3.74 75.35 27.64
C GLU A 180 -2.82 75.19 26.41
N GLU A 181 -2.84 76.22 25.56
CA GLU A 181 -1.89 76.53 24.50
C GLU A 181 -1.62 75.46 23.42
N GLY A 182 -2.43 75.52 22.35
CA GLY A 182 -1.91 75.69 20.99
C GLY A 182 -0.79 74.77 20.51
N ILE A 183 -0.82 73.47 20.81
CA ILE A 183 0.06 72.52 20.12
C ILE A 183 -0.51 72.31 18.70
N VAL A 184 0.08 73.02 17.72
CA VAL A 184 -0.06 72.69 16.30
C VAL A 184 0.31 71.22 16.16
N ARG A 185 -0.67 70.35 15.91
CA ARG A 185 -0.42 68.94 15.60
C ARG A 185 0.33 68.91 14.28
N GLU A 186 1.66 68.90 14.32
CA GLU A 186 2.48 68.72 13.12
C GLU A 186 2.01 67.45 12.40
N ALA A 187 1.89 67.55 11.08
CA ALA A 187 1.41 66.46 10.25
C ALA A 187 2.24 65.20 10.54
N LYS A 188 1.61 64.16 11.11
CA LYS A 188 2.27 62.89 11.40
C LYS A 188 2.95 62.41 10.12
N LEU A 189 4.28 62.31 10.14
CA LEU A 189 5.03 61.81 9.01
C LEU A 189 4.48 60.41 8.64
N PRO A 190 4.29 60.12 7.35
CA PRO A 190 3.87 58.78 6.94
C PRO A 190 4.90 57.75 7.43
N LEU A 191 4.42 56.57 7.86
CA LEU A 191 5.22 55.56 8.58
C LEU A 191 6.56 55.22 7.90
N TRP A 192 6.60 55.17 6.57
CA TRP A 192 7.83 54.90 5.81
C TRP A 192 8.87 56.04 5.91
N LYS A 193 8.44 57.30 5.98
CA LYS A 193 9.34 58.44 6.23
C LYS A 193 9.85 58.43 7.66
N ALA A 194 8.98 58.13 8.62
CA ALA A 194 9.35 58.00 10.03
C ALA A 194 10.34 56.83 10.24
N PHE A 195 10.15 55.72 9.53
CA PHE A 195 11.06 54.58 9.52
C PHE A 195 12.41 54.93 8.88
N ALA A 196 12.41 55.54 7.68
CA ALA A 196 13.63 55.90 6.96
C ALA A 196 14.47 56.98 7.69
N GLN A 197 13.83 57.88 8.44
CA GLN A 197 14.52 58.88 9.26
C GLN A 197 15.08 58.30 10.57
N ASN A 198 14.59 57.15 11.02
CA ASN A 198 15.07 56.49 12.22
C ASN A 198 16.26 55.58 11.88
N GLN A 199 17.47 56.11 12.08
CA GLN A 199 18.73 55.40 11.79
C GLN A 199 18.85 54.06 12.54
N PHE A 200 18.32 53.96 13.76
CA PHE A 200 18.35 52.72 14.54
C PHE A 200 17.44 51.65 13.94
N LEU A 201 16.19 52.01 13.58
CA LEU A 201 15.27 51.07 12.93
C LEU A 201 15.79 50.63 11.55
N MET A 202 16.33 51.56 10.76
CA MET A 202 16.97 51.23 9.48
C MET A 202 18.11 50.24 9.65
N LEU A 203 18.99 50.42 10.65
CA LEU A 203 20.09 49.51 10.92
C LEU A 203 19.59 48.13 11.36
N VAL A 204 18.67 48.07 12.33
CA VAL A 204 18.11 46.81 12.84
C VAL A 204 17.39 46.03 11.73
N SER A 205 16.55 46.70 10.94
CA SER A 205 15.86 46.06 9.82
C SER A 205 16.82 45.62 8.71
N SER A 206 17.90 46.37 8.47
CA SER A 206 18.93 45.96 7.50
C SER A 206 19.68 44.71 7.98
N ILE A 207 20.08 44.65 9.25
CA ILE A 207 20.70 43.46 9.84
C ILE A 207 19.74 42.26 9.78
N LEU A 208 18.47 42.47 10.13
CA LEU A 208 17.45 41.43 10.06
C LEU A 208 17.28 40.91 8.62
N LEU A 209 17.19 41.80 7.63
CA LEU A 209 17.08 41.41 6.22
C LEU A 209 18.32 40.65 5.75
N LEU A 210 19.52 41.03 6.18
CA LEU A 210 20.75 40.30 5.87
C LEU A 210 20.76 38.89 6.49
N LEU A 211 20.33 38.75 7.74
CA LEU A 211 20.24 37.45 8.40
C LEU A 211 19.17 36.56 7.76
N VAL A 212 18.01 37.11 7.44
CA VAL A 212 16.92 36.41 6.75
C VAL A 212 17.36 35.98 5.36
N SER A 213 18.01 36.87 4.60
CA SER A 213 18.58 36.55 3.30
C SER A 213 19.63 35.45 3.41
N GLY A 214 20.56 35.55 4.37
CA GLY A 214 21.57 34.54 4.62
C GLY A 214 20.95 33.18 4.97
N TYR A 215 19.91 33.16 5.81
CA TYR A 215 19.19 31.94 6.17
C TYR A 215 18.54 31.27 4.95
N PHE A 216 17.81 32.01 4.13
CA PHE A 216 17.14 31.43 2.95
C PHE A 216 18.12 31.00 1.86
N VAL A 217 19.18 31.78 1.62
CA VAL A 217 20.22 31.42 0.64
C VAL A 217 20.97 30.17 1.10
N TYR A 218 21.38 30.12 2.37
CA TYR A 218 22.01 28.93 2.95
C TYR A 218 21.07 27.72 2.90
N GLY A 219 19.81 27.89 3.30
CA GLY A 219 18.79 26.85 3.25
C GLY A 219 18.59 26.29 1.85
N TYR A 220 18.50 27.15 0.83
CA TYR A 220 18.39 26.73 -0.57
C TYR A 220 19.62 25.93 -1.02
N PHE A 221 20.84 26.40 -0.74
CA PHE A 221 22.06 25.69 -1.12
C PHE A 221 22.22 24.34 -0.44
N MET A 222 21.77 24.20 0.82
CA MET A 222 21.81 22.93 1.55
C MET A 222 20.81 21.88 1.02
N GLN A 223 19.87 22.26 0.15
CA GLN A 223 18.94 21.33 -0.51
C GLN A 223 19.39 20.89 -1.90
N VAL A 224 20.48 21.44 -2.43
CA VAL A 224 21.01 21.04 -3.75
C VAL A 224 21.52 19.60 -3.66
N GLY A 225 21.01 18.73 -4.54
CA GLY A 225 21.38 17.31 -4.58
C GLY A 225 20.71 16.44 -3.51
N VAL A 226 19.61 16.92 -2.91
CA VAL A 226 18.75 16.14 -2.03
C VAL A 226 17.47 15.78 -2.76
N ASP A 227 17.32 14.51 -3.15
CA ASP A 227 16.19 14.01 -3.95
C ASP A 227 15.08 13.35 -3.07
N GLN A 228 14.94 13.80 -1.83
CA GLN A 228 13.93 13.26 -0.91
C GLN A 228 12.51 13.52 -1.44
N GLY A 229 11.64 12.51 -1.40
CA GLY A 229 10.29 12.56 -1.97
C GLY A 229 10.25 12.41 -3.49
N TYR A 230 11.38 12.11 -4.16
CA TYR A 230 11.36 11.82 -5.58
C TYR A 230 10.56 10.54 -5.87
N ALA A 231 9.46 10.68 -6.60
CA ALA A 231 8.52 9.60 -6.95
C ALA A 231 8.15 9.68 -8.45
N PRO A 232 8.98 9.12 -9.36
CA PRO A 232 8.71 9.17 -10.79
C PRO A 232 7.60 8.20 -11.20
N VAL A 233 6.84 8.58 -12.23
CA VAL A 233 5.84 7.70 -12.85
C VAL A 233 6.53 6.53 -13.55
N GLN A 234 6.20 5.31 -13.13
CA GLN A 234 6.76 4.08 -13.69
C GLN A 234 6.00 3.61 -14.94
N PRO A 235 6.62 2.81 -15.85
CA PRO A 235 5.93 2.29 -17.03
C PRO A 235 4.74 1.38 -16.70
N ILE A 236 4.87 0.60 -15.63
CA ILE A 236 3.83 -0.20 -15.01
C ILE A 236 3.63 0.36 -13.61
N HIS A 237 2.39 0.68 -13.25
CA HIS A 237 2.06 1.11 -11.90
C HIS A 237 2.12 -0.10 -10.95
N PHE A 238 3.29 -0.29 -10.34
CA PHE A 238 3.55 -1.39 -9.41
C PHE A 238 3.41 -0.90 -7.97
N SER A 239 2.48 -1.51 -7.22
CA SER A 239 2.21 -1.18 -5.82
C SER A 239 2.99 -2.09 -4.87
N HIS A 240 3.90 -1.51 -4.08
CA HIS A 240 4.54 -2.25 -2.98
C HIS A 240 3.56 -2.46 -1.82
N LYS A 241 2.61 -1.55 -1.62
CA LYS A 241 1.52 -1.67 -0.65
C LYS A 241 0.72 -2.95 -0.81
N ILE A 242 0.31 -3.29 -2.03
CA ILE A 242 -0.45 -4.53 -2.26
C ILE A 242 0.43 -5.78 -2.02
N HIS A 243 1.68 -5.77 -2.49
CA HIS A 243 2.53 -6.97 -2.45
C HIS A 243 3.15 -7.21 -1.07
N ALA A 244 3.84 -6.21 -0.51
CA ALA A 244 4.52 -6.31 0.78
C ALA A 244 3.60 -5.94 1.97
N GLY A 245 2.67 -5.01 1.76
CA GLY A 245 1.72 -4.56 2.79
C GLY A 245 0.56 -5.52 2.99
N ASP A 246 -0.32 -5.66 2.00
CA ASP A 246 -1.55 -6.44 2.14
C ASP A 246 -1.27 -7.95 2.10
N ASN A 247 -0.49 -8.39 1.12
CA ASN A 247 -0.17 -9.81 0.92
C ASN A 247 1.01 -10.31 1.76
N LYS A 248 1.70 -9.41 2.49
CA LYS A 248 2.83 -9.74 3.38
C LYS A 248 3.94 -10.54 2.70
N ILE A 249 4.18 -10.29 1.41
CA ILE A 249 5.28 -10.91 0.67
C ILE A 249 6.60 -10.34 1.21
N ASP A 250 7.51 -11.21 1.59
CA ASP A 250 8.83 -10.82 2.10
C ASP A 250 9.64 -10.02 1.07
N CYS A 251 10.33 -8.97 1.53
CA CYS A 251 11.09 -8.06 0.68
C CYS A 251 12.16 -8.80 -0.16
N GLN A 252 12.81 -9.81 0.42
CA GLN A 252 13.90 -10.55 -0.20
C GLN A 252 13.40 -11.63 -1.16
N TYR A 253 12.09 -11.90 -1.24
CA TYR A 253 11.52 -12.78 -2.26
C TYR A 253 11.77 -12.20 -3.66
N CYS A 254 11.41 -10.94 -3.86
CA CYS A 254 11.66 -10.22 -5.11
C CYS A 254 13.10 -9.68 -5.17
N HIS A 255 13.57 -9.03 -4.11
CA HIS A 255 14.89 -8.41 -4.03
C HIS A 255 15.96 -9.37 -3.47
N SER A 256 15.99 -10.58 -4.00
CA SER A 256 16.82 -11.69 -3.48
C SER A 256 18.33 -11.44 -3.50
N SER A 257 18.80 -10.54 -4.37
CA SER A 257 20.21 -10.19 -4.51
C SER A 257 20.74 -9.29 -3.37
N ALA A 258 19.87 -8.65 -2.59
CA ALA A 258 20.25 -7.80 -1.47
C ALA A 258 21.16 -8.50 -0.46
N ARG A 259 20.97 -9.82 -0.29
CA ARG A 259 21.73 -10.67 0.63
C ARG A 259 23.15 -11.01 0.17
N LYS A 260 23.36 -11.13 -1.14
CA LYS A 260 24.58 -11.72 -1.70
C LYS A 260 25.38 -10.79 -2.60
N SER A 261 24.80 -9.68 -3.02
CA SER A 261 25.39 -8.78 -3.99
C SER A 261 25.47 -7.36 -3.45
N LYS A 262 26.39 -6.57 -4.01
CA LYS A 262 26.46 -5.13 -3.76
C LYS A 262 25.24 -4.38 -4.27
N THR A 263 24.60 -4.88 -5.32
CA THR A 263 23.38 -4.30 -5.90
C THR A 263 22.18 -5.18 -5.60
N SER A 264 21.20 -4.63 -4.89
CA SER A 264 19.84 -5.18 -4.87
C SER A 264 19.17 -4.83 -6.19
N GLY A 265 19.24 -5.73 -7.17
CA GLY A 265 18.66 -5.52 -8.50
C GLY A 265 17.14 -5.45 -8.47
N ILE A 266 16.57 -4.84 -9.51
CA ILE A 266 15.13 -4.94 -9.80
C ILE A 266 14.83 -6.38 -10.21
N PRO A 267 13.77 -7.02 -9.67
CA PRO A 267 13.46 -8.41 -10.00
C PRO A 267 13.21 -8.57 -11.51
N PRO A 268 13.72 -9.66 -12.12
CA PRO A 268 13.37 -9.99 -13.49
C PRO A 268 11.89 -10.41 -13.57
N LEU A 269 11.26 -10.20 -14.74
CA LEU A 269 9.81 -10.39 -14.91
C LEU A 269 9.33 -11.84 -14.74
N ASN A 270 10.23 -12.82 -14.79
CA ASN A 270 9.89 -14.21 -14.46
C ASN A 270 9.44 -14.36 -12.99
N VAL A 271 9.97 -13.55 -12.07
CA VAL A 271 9.52 -13.54 -10.67
C VAL A 271 8.06 -13.11 -10.58
N CYS A 272 7.67 -12.09 -11.35
CA CYS A 272 6.28 -11.65 -11.44
C CYS A 272 5.38 -12.78 -11.97
N MET A 273 5.83 -13.47 -13.03
CA MET A 273 5.06 -14.54 -13.65
C MET A 273 4.94 -15.83 -12.82
N ASN A 274 5.72 -16.01 -11.75
CA ASN A 274 5.55 -17.16 -10.86
C ASN A 274 4.16 -17.16 -10.19
N CYS A 275 3.61 -15.98 -9.92
CA CYS A 275 2.28 -15.81 -9.34
C CYS A 275 1.26 -15.36 -10.39
N HIS A 276 1.64 -14.38 -11.25
CA HIS A 276 0.70 -13.78 -12.20
C HIS A 276 0.24 -14.71 -13.32
N LYS A 277 0.83 -15.90 -13.53
CA LYS A 277 0.21 -16.92 -14.41
C LYS A 277 -1.19 -17.34 -13.96
N ASN A 278 -1.42 -17.37 -12.65
CA ASN A 278 -2.66 -17.82 -12.03
C ASN A 278 -3.44 -16.67 -11.36
N ILE A 279 -2.94 -15.44 -11.45
CA ILE A 279 -3.54 -14.23 -10.87
C ILE A 279 -3.69 -13.22 -12.00
N SER A 280 -4.81 -13.33 -12.71
CA SER A 280 -5.13 -12.52 -13.90
C SER A 280 -6.03 -11.31 -13.62
N GLU A 281 -6.63 -11.24 -12.44
CA GLU A 281 -7.51 -10.15 -12.03
C GLU A 281 -7.11 -9.68 -10.62
N TYR A 282 -7.29 -8.38 -10.37
CA TYR A 282 -7.16 -7.79 -9.06
C TYR A 282 -8.45 -8.03 -8.24
N GLU A 283 -8.32 -8.79 -7.15
CA GLU A 283 -9.43 -9.11 -6.23
C GLU A 283 -9.35 -8.31 -4.91
N GLY A 284 -8.42 -7.35 -4.83
CA GLY A 284 -8.19 -6.55 -3.63
C GLY A 284 -9.17 -5.39 -3.47
N VAL A 285 -8.85 -4.52 -2.52
CA VAL A 285 -9.66 -3.34 -2.21
C VAL A 285 -9.40 -2.26 -3.25
N GLN A 286 -10.46 -1.68 -3.80
CA GLN A 286 -10.36 -0.54 -4.73
C GLN A 286 -10.22 0.77 -3.98
N ASP A 287 -9.37 1.65 -4.48
CA ASP A 287 -9.19 3.01 -3.98
C ASP A 287 -9.74 4.00 -5.02
N LEU A 288 -11.03 4.32 -4.87
CA LEU A 288 -11.74 5.22 -5.76
C LEU A 288 -11.24 6.67 -5.66
N ALA A 289 -10.67 7.08 -4.53
CA ALA A 289 -10.20 8.45 -4.32
C ALA A 289 -8.99 8.76 -5.21
N ASN A 290 -8.10 7.77 -5.37
CA ASN A 290 -6.92 7.88 -6.23
C ASN A 290 -7.13 7.31 -7.63
N GLY A 291 -8.35 6.88 -7.97
CA GLY A 291 -8.69 6.32 -9.29
C GLY A 291 -8.20 4.88 -9.52
N TYR A 292 -7.81 4.18 -8.46
CA TYR A 292 -7.32 2.81 -8.52
C TYR A 292 -8.48 1.83 -8.41
N THR A 293 -9.08 1.52 -9.56
CA THR A 293 -10.15 0.53 -9.68
C THR A 293 -9.61 -0.86 -10.02
N THR A 294 -10.47 -1.87 -9.94
CA THR A 294 -10.13 -3.23 -10.41
C THR A 294 -9.72 -3.22 -11.88
N GLU A 295 -10.40 -2.45 -12.71
CA GLU A 295 -10.09 -2.29 -14.14
C GLU A 295 -8.71 -1.66 -14.32
N PHE A 296 -8.38 -0.60 -13.57
CA PHE A 296 -7.07 0.04 -13.61
C PHE A 296 -5.93 -0.95 -13.33
N TYR A 297 -6.03 -1.75 -12.25
CA TYR A 297 -5.00 -2.74 -11.93
C TYR A 297 -4.94 -3.88 -12.93
N ASN A 298 -6.09 -4.32 -13.46
CA ASN A 298 -6.13 -5.34 -14.51
C ASN A 298 -5.40 -4.88 -15.78
N GLU A 299 -5.51 -3.60 -16.14
CA GLU A 299 -4.74 -3.02 -17.25
C GLU A 299 -3.23 -3.02 -16.97
N GLN A 300 -2.79 -2.80 -15.72
CA GLN A 300 -1.36 -2.90 -15.38
C GLN A 300 -0.85 -4.34 -15.45
N ILE A 301 -1.65 -5.33 -15.04
CA ILE A 301 -1.33 -6.75 -15.20
C ILE A 301 -1.23 -7.11 -16.69
N ALA A 302 -2.11 -6.56 -17.54
CA ALA A 302 -2.04 -6.77 -18.98
C ALA A 302 -0.73 -6.22 -19.59
N LYS A 303 -0.21 -5.09 -19.11
CA LYS A 303 1.12 -4.59 -19.52
C LYS A 303 2.25 -5.53 -19.13
N LEU A 304 2.16 -6.18 -17.97
CA LEU A 304 3.13 -7.22 -17.59
C LEU A 304 3.08 -8.38 -18.59
N TYR A 305 1.90 -8.84 -18.98
CA TYR A 305 1.74 -9.91 -19.98
C TYR A 305 2.30 -9.54 -21.35
N ASP A 306 2.05 -8.31 -21.83
CA ASP A 306 2.68 -7.82 -23.08
C ASP A 306 4.21 -7.79 -22.97
N ALA A 307 4.75 -7.39 -21.81
CA ALA A 307 6.19 -7.34 -21.59
C ALA A 307 6.86 -8.73 -21.61
N VAL A 308 6.20 -9.75 -21.05
CA VAL A 308 6.73 -11.13 -21.02
C VAL A 308 6.28 -12.00 -22.21
N GLY A 309 5.39 -11.51 -23.06
CA GLY A 309 4.78 -12.29 -24.13
C GLY A 309 3.90 -13.42 -23.61
N TRP A 310 3.05 -13.15 -22.61
CA TRP A 310 2.13 -14.15 -22.05
C TRP A 310 0.75 -14.03 -22.68
N ASP A 311 0.26 -15.12 -23.27
CA ASP A 311 -1.11 -15.26 -23.73
C ASP A 311 -1.96 -15.89 -22.62
N ALA A 312 -2.83 -15.07 -22.02
CA ALA A 312 -3.71 -15.47 -20.93
C ALA A 312 -4.85 -16.40 -21.38
N GLU A 313 -5.23 -16.41 -22.66
CA GLU A 313 -6.31 -17.27 -23.16
C GLU A 313 -5.80 -18.70 -23.40
N ASN A 314 -4.60 -18.82 -23.97
CA ASN A 314 -3.98 -20.09 -24.30
C ASN A 314 -3.02 -20.61 -23.22
N MET A 315 -2.76 -19.82 -22.18
CA MET A 315 -1.87 -20.13 -21.06
C MET A 315 -0.45 -20.51 -21.52
N ASN A 316 0.05 -19.81 -22.55
CA ASN A 316 1.35 -20.08 -23.14
C ASN A 316 2.14 -18.78 -23.37
N TYR A 317 3.45 -18.93 -23.56
CA TYR A 317 4.30 -17.81 -23.96
C TYR A 317 4.34 -17.73 -25.49
N THR A 318 4.16 -16.53 -26.03
CA THR A 318 4.24 -16.25 -27.46
C THR A 318 5.68 -16.25 -27.98
N GLY A 319 6.66 -16.03 -27.08
CA GLY A 319 8.08 -15.89 -27.42
C GLY A 319 8.52 -14.46 -27.74
N GLU A 320 7.58 -13.51 -27.82
CA GLU A 320 7.86 -12.10 -28.03
C GLU A 320 8.00 -11.37 -26.70
N VAL A 321 9.22 -10.91 -26.35
CA VAL A 321 9.49 -10.24 -25.07
C VAL A 321 9.91 -8.79 -25.27
N LYS A 322 9.42 -7.91 -24.39
CA LYS A 322 9.75 -6.47 -24.37
C LYS A 322 10.25 -6.11 -22.96
N PRO A 323 11.50 -5.66 -22.81
CA PRO A 323 12.02 -5.30 -21.49
C PRO A 323 11.31 -4.05 -20.94
N VAL A 324 10.88 -4.12 -19.67
CA VAL A 324 10.30 -2.97 -18.97
C VAL A 324 11.42 -2.01 -18.56
N LYS A 325 11.33 -0.77 -19.02
CA LYS A 325 12.31 0.30 -18.74
C LYS A 325 11.98 1.01 -17.43
N TRP A 326 12.24 0.34 -16.32
CA TRP A 326 12.03 0.91 -14.98
C TRP A 326 12.85 2.18 -14.76
N ILE A 327 12.27 3.15 -14.06
CA ILE A 327 12.96 4.37 -13.65
C ILE A 327 13.48 4.16 -12.23
N ARG A 328 14.81 4.20 -12.08
CA ARG A 328 15.45 4.01 -10.79
C ARG A 328 15.21 5.23 -9.89
N VAL A 329 14.63 5.01 -8.72
CA VAL A 329 14.36 6.07 -7.72
C VAL A 329 15.61 6.39 -6.91
N HIS A 330 16.19 5.39 -6.26
CA HIS A 330 17.38 5.59 -5.43
C HIS A 330 18.65 5.52 -6.27
N ASN A 331 19.36 6.64 -6.39
CA ASN A 331 20.63 6.71 -7.09
C ASN A 331 21.73 7.30 -6.22
N LEU A 332 22.94 6.77 -6.38
CA LEU A 332 24.15 7.32 -5.79
C LEU A 332 25.15 7.55 -6.93
N PRO A 333 26.03 8.57 -6.82
CA PRO A 333 27.10 8.75 -7.79
C PRO A 333 27.97 7.50 -7.94
N ASP A 334 28.52 7.28 -9.13
CA ASP A 334 29.30 6.09 -9.48
C ASP A 334 30.64 5.97 -8.74
N PHE A 335 31.20 7.09 -8.29
CA PHE A 335 32.34 7.13 -7.38
C PHE A 335 31.97 6.71 -5.94
N VAL A 336 30.73 6.31 -5.64
CA VAL A 336 30.35 5.77 -4.33
C VAL A 336 30.22 4.26 -4.44
N TYR A 337 31.01 3.55 -3.65
CA TYR A 337 30.89 2.11 -3.46
C TYR A 337 29.96 1.80 -2.29
N TYR A 338 28.76 1.33 -2.63
CA TYR A 338 27.79 0.82 -1.65
C TYR A 338 27.52 -0.67 -1.90
N ASN A 339 27.44 -1.44 -0.82
CA ASN A 339 27.22 -2.89 -0.87
C ASN A 339 26.03 -3.32 0.00
N HIS A 340 24.93 -3.74 -0.63
CA HIS A 340 23.74 -4.20 0.08
C HIS A 340 24.02 -5.39 1.01
N SER A 341 24.78 -6.41 0.58
CA SER A 341 24.98 -7.63 1.39
C SER A 341 25.68 -7.35 2.72
N GLN A 342 26.57 -6.36 2.76
CA GLN A 342 27.23 -5.98 4.02
C GLN A 342 26.27 -5.30 5.00
N HIS A 343 25.30 -4.53 4.50
CA HIS A 343 24.36 -3.81 5.35
C HIS A 343 23.19 -4.72 5.78
N VAL A 344 22.73 -5.60 4.89
CA VAL A 344 21.59 -6.48 5.13
C VAL A 344 22.02 -7.75 5.88
N ASP A 345 22.93 -8.55 5.32
CA ASP A 345 23.27 -9.87 5.89
C ASP A 345 24.27 -9.77 7.06
N VAL A 346 25.27 -8.90 6.95
CA VAL A 346 26.32 -8.79 7.99
C VAL A 346 25.89 -7.87 9.12
N ALA A 347 25.36 -6.68 8.79
CA ALA A 347 24.98 -5.70 9.80
C ALA A 347 23.50 -5.80 10.24
N GLY A 348 22.70 -6.68 9.64
CA GLY A 348 21.30 -6.91 10.03
C GLY A 348 20.42 -5.67 9.96
N GLN A 349 20.71 -4.73 9.04
CA GLN A 349 19.93 -3.50 8.95
C GLN A 349 18.57 -3.75 8.31
N GLU A 350 17.51 -3.31 8.99
CA GLU A 350 16.16 -3.34 8.46
C GLU A 350 16.01 -2.48 7.19
N CYS A 351 15.27 -2.98 6.21
CA CYS A 351 15.09 -2.33 4.92
C CYS A 351 14.45 -0.93 5.09
N GLN A 352 13.47 -0.84 5.99
CA GLN A 352 12.68 0.35 6.26
C GLN A 352 13.51 1.51 6.82
N LYS A 353 14.63 1.21 7.49
CA LYS A 353 15.53 2.23 8.03
C LYS A 353 16.17 3.07 6.92
N CYS A 354 16.36 2.49 5.73
CA CYS A 354 16.97 3.16 4.58
C CYS A 354 15.94 3.58 3.52
N HIS A 355 14.93 2.74 3.27
CA HIS A 355 13.95 2.95 2.20
C HIS A 355 12.59 3.47 2.68
N GLY A 356 12.39 3.64 4.00
CA GLY A 356 11.09 4.01 4.58
C GLY A 356 10.11 2.83 4.66
N PRO A 357 8.87 3.06 5.11
CA PRO A 357 7.82 2.03 5.18
C PRO A 357 7.31 1.67 3.77
N VAL A 358 8.12 0.94 3.00
CA VAL A 358 7.83 0.57 1.61
C VAL A 358 6.56 -0.26 1.48
N GLU A 359 6.22 -1.02 2.51
CA GLU A 359 4.97 -1.79 2.62
C GLU A 359 3.70 -0.92 2.69
N GLU A 360 3.83 0.39 2.88
CA GLU A 360 2.72 1.34 2.85
C GLU A 360 2.70 2.17 1.54
N MET A 361 3.75 2.04 0.72
CA MET A 361 3.95 2.84 -0.49
C MET A 361 3.20 2.27 -1.69
N GLU A 362 2.21 3.03 -2.18
CA GLU A 362 1.53 2.73 -3.44
C GLU A 362 2.45 2.98 -4.65
N VAL A 363 3.24 4.05 -4.60
CA VAL A 363 4.33 4.33 -5.54
C VAL A 363 5.58 4.54 -4.70
N VAL A 364 6.68 3.91 -5.09
CA VAL A 364 7.92 4.03 -4.33
C VAL A 364 8.50 5.44 -4.47
N GLU A 365 8.89 6.02 -3.34
CA GLU A 365 9.54 7.32 -3.27
C GLU A 365 10.87 7.22 -2.53
N GLN A 366 11.75 8.21 -2.74
CA GLN A 366 12.98 8.30 -1.98
C GLN A 366 12.70 8.86 -0.57
N TYR A 367 12.60 7.96 0.42
CA TYR A 367 12.34 8.34 1.81
C TYR A 367 13.54 9.03 2.48
N ALA A 368 14.74 8.44 2.37
CA ALA A 368 15.95 8.98 2.98
C ALA A 368 16.71 9.91 2.03
N GLN A 369 17.44 10.88 2.59
CA GLN A 369 18.21 11.83 1.80
C GLN A 369 19.40 11.20 1.07
N LEU A 370 19.95 10.10 1.60
CA LEU A 370 21.12 9.39 1.05
C LEU A 370 22.36 10.28 0.80
N THR A 371 22.47 11.39 1.53
CA THR A 371 23.64 12.27 1.49
C THR A 371 24.80 11.67 2.28
N MET A 372 26.03 12.09 1.96
CA MET A 372 27.24 11.61 2.66
C MET A 372 27.12 11.74 4.19
N ARG A 373 26.57 12.86 4.68
CA ARG A 373 26.41 13.08 6.12
C ARG A 373 25.43 12.10 6.75
N TRP A 374 24.34 11.77 6.06
CA TRP A 374 23.40 10.75 6.52
C TRP A 374 24.09 9.39 6.71
N CYS A 375 24.94 8.96 5.77
CA CYS A 375 25.72 7.73 5.90
C CYS A 375 26.68 7.79 7.10
N ILE A 376 27.42 8.89 7.24
CA ILE A 376 28.40 9.09 8.32
C ILE A 376 27.72 9.06 9.69
N ASP A 377 26.60 9.76 9.84
CA ASP A 377 25.89 9.86 11.11
C ASP A 377 25.28 8.49 11.48
N CYS A 378 24.81 7.70 10.49
CA CYS A 378 24.42 6.30 10.69
C CYS A 378 25.59 5.42 11.16
N HIS A 379 26.76 5.54 10.53
CA HIS A 379 27.97 4.77 10.92
C HIS A 379 28.50 5.14 12.31
N LYS A 380 28.29 6.38 12.77
CA LYS A 380 28.63 6.80 14.14
C LYS A 380 27.67 6.24 15.18
N ALA A 381 26.39 6.09 14.83
CA ALA A 381 25.36 5.64 15.75
C ALA A 381 25.19 4.11 15.80
N THR A 382 25.59 3.40 14.74
CA THR A 382 25.35 1.96 14.60
C THR A 382 26.51 1.16 15.19
N ASN A 383 26.17 0.27 16.12
CA ASN A 383 27.11 -0.69 16.71
C ASN A 383 27.31 -1.91 15.81
N VAL A 384 28.49 -2.47 15.87
CA VAL A 384 28.85 -3.73 15.21
C VAL A 384 28.26 -4.89 16.01
N ASP A 385 27.63 -5.84 15.33
CA ASP A 385 27.28 -7.12 15.95
C ASP A 385 28.53 -8.00 16.05
N ALA A 386 29.17 -7.95 17.22
CA ALA A 386 30.35 -8.75 17.53
C ALA A 386 30.01 -10.08 18.24
N GLU A 387 28.78 -10.24 18.73
CA GLU A 387 28.38 -11.40 19.55
C GLU A 387 28.18 -12.65 18.67
N ASN A 388 27.79 -12.47 17.41
CA ASN A 388 27.47 -13.55 16.48
C ASN A 388 28.51 -13.78 15.37
N ASN A 389 29.72 -13.21 15.48
CA ASN A 389 30.70 -13.25 14.40
C ASN A 389 32.15 -13.43 14.91
N GLU A 390 32.69 -14.64 14.71
CA GLU A 390 34.06 -15.01 15.08
C GLU A 390 35.13 -14.09 14.47
N TYR A 391 34.87 -13.45 13.32
CA TYR A 391 35.79 -12.49 12.72
C TYR A 391 36.03 -11.27 13.62
N TYR A 392 34.99 -10.83 14.33
CA TYR A 392 35.05 -9.65 15.18
C TYR A 392 35.54 -9.94 16.60
N GLU A 393 35.66 -11.18 17.05
CA GLU A 393 36.02 -11.51 18.43
C GLU A 393 37.34 -10.86 18.86
N LYS A 394 38.42 -11.09 18.10
CA LYS A 394 39.74 -10.50 18.39
C LYS A 394 39.78 -8.98 18.20
N ILE A 395 39.13 -8.48 17.14
CA ILE A 395 39.09 -7.04 16.83
C ILE A 395 38.31 -6.31 17.93
N HIS A 396 37.20 -6.89 18.39
CA HIS A 396 36.35 -6.33 19.41
C HIS A 396 37.10 -6.24 20.74
N GLU A 397 37.77 -7.31 21.18
CA GLU A 397 38.56 -7.27 22.42
C GLU A 397 39.67 -6.22 22.41
N GLU A 398 40.43 -6.11 21.32
CA GLU A 398 41.54 -5.16 21.23
C GLU A 398 41.06 -3.71 21.15
N PHE A 399 40.05 -3.44 20.32
CA PHE A 399 39.54 -2.09 20.09
C PHE A 399 38.64 -1.62 21.24
N SER A 400 37.84 -2.50 21.85
CA SER A 400 37.06 -2.18 23.06
C SER A 400 37.97 -1.69 24.18
N LYS A 401 39.10 -2.37 24.42
CA LYS A 401 40.12 -1.94 25.40
C LYS A 401 40.77 -0.61 25.02
N LYS A 402 41.06 -0.38 23.74
CA LYS A 402 41.70 0.86 23.26
C LYS A 402 40.79 2.08 23.38
N TYR A 403 39.51 1.93 23.03
CA TYR A 403 38.53 3.02 23.02
C TYR A 403 37.74 3.13 24.33
N ASN A 404 37.91 2.18 25.24
CA ASN A 404 37.21 2.10 26.52
C ASN A 404 35.67 2.11 26.35
N VAL A 405 35.17 1.26 25.45
CA VAL A 405 33.74 1.12 25.12
C VAL A 405 33.34 -0.35 25.07
N ASP A 406 32.13 -0.66 25.54
CA ASP A 406 31.61 -2.04 25.54
C ASP A 406 31.17 -2.51 24.13
N LYS A 407 30.73 -1.58 23.28
CA LYS A 407 30.36 -1.85 21.88
C LYS A 407 31.06 -0.89 20.94
N LEU A 408 31.61 -1.43 19.85
CA LEU A 408 32.28 -0.65 18.82
C LEU A 408 31.27 -0.20 17.77
N THR A 409 31.39 1.05 17.34
CA THR A 409 30.62 1.58 16.21
C THR A 409 31.34 1.30 14.90
N ILE A 410 30.59 1.34 13.79
CA ILE A 410 31.17 1.21 12.44
C ILE A 410 32.21 2.31 12.20
N ALA A 411 31.98 3.51 12.72
CA ALA A 411 32.95 4.60 12.67
C ALA A 411 34.27 4.26 13.37
N GLN A 412 34.24 3.58 14.52
CA GLN A 412 35.44 3.17 15.27
C GLN A 412 36.22 2.05 14.58
N LEU A 413 35.56 1.22 13.75
CA LEU A 413 36.20 0.23 12.87
C LEU A 413 36.78 0.84 11.58
N GLY A 414 36.78 2.16 11.46
CA GLY A 414 37.30 2.86 10.29
C GLY A 414 36.30 2.96 9.13
N GLY A 415 35.00 2.77 9.37
CA GLY A 415 33.94 2.97 8.37
C GLY A 415 33.70 4.42 7.96
N LEU A 416 34.65 5.33 8.24
CA LEU A 416 34.66 6.73 7.84
C LEU A 416 35.89 7.07 6.96
N GLU A 417 36.68 6.08 6.57
CA GLU A 417 37.83 6.26 5.69
C GLU A 417 37.38 6.45 4.23
N CYS A 418 37.90 7.48 3.55
CA CYS A 418 37.51 7.82 2.18
C CYS A 418 37.63 6.64 1.20
N GLY A 419 38.70 5.85 1.33
CA GLY A 419 38.99 4.71 0.44
C GLY A 419 38.08 3.50 0.63
N LYS A 420 37.25 3.45 1.68
CA LYS A 420 36.29 2.36 1.90
C LYS A 420 34.91 2.65 1.29
N CYS A 421 34.66 3.90 0.92
CA CYS A 421 33.36 4.36 0.42
C CYS A 421 33.42 4.90 -1.00
N HIS A 422 34.58 5.38 -1.47
CA HIS A 422 34.69 6.09 -2.76
C HIS A 422 35.53 5.40 -3.84
N TYR A 423 36.16 4.29 -3.50
CA TYR A 423 37.04 3.49 -4.35
C TYR A 423 36.92 2.01 -3.95
#